data_AF-A0A969G5S8-F1
#
_entry.id   AF-A0A969G5S8-F1
#
_cell.length_a   1.000
_cell.length_b   1.000
_cell.length_c   1.000
_cell.angle_alpha   90.00
_cell.angle_beta   90.00
_cell.angle_gamma   90.00
#
_symmetry.space_group_name_H-M   'P 1'
#
loop_
_entity.id
_entity.type
_entity.pdbx_description
1 polymer ?
#
loop_
_entity_poly.entity_id
_entity_poly.type
_entity_poly.pdbx_seq_one_letter_code
_entity_poly.pdbx_strand_id
1 'polypeptide(L)'
;MTKGKGFGFGLGKMKELTEAFKKAQQVQENAKALQERLEQTKIDGYSDENQLVTVSVTGNQEPLGVSIKPEAMENLLKNFLS
;
A
#
# COMPACT_ATOMS: atom_id res chain seq x y z
N MET A 1 37.09 -28.78 39.91
CA MET A 1 36.87 -27.31 39.89
C MET A 1 36.08 -26.94 38.64
N THR A 2 34.78 -26.66 38.73
CA THR A 2 33.96 -26.22 37.59
C THR A 2 33.07 -25.06 38.03
N LYS A 3 33.64 -23.85 38.06
CA LYS A 3 32.91 -22.60 38.29
C LYS A 3 33.12 -21.67 37.10
N GLY A 4 32.03 -21.22 36.49
CA GLY A 4 32.00 -19.91 35.82
C GLY A 4 31.91 -19.85 34.29
N LYS A 5 31.18 -20.75 33.59
CA LYS A 5 31.03 -20.62 32.12
C LYS A 5 29.64 -20.91 31.56
N GLY A 6 28.58 -20.58 32.31
CA GLY A 6 27.18 -20.77 31.87
C GLY A 6 26.30 -19.51 31.84
N PHE A 7 26.71 -18.42 32.50
CA PHE A 7 25.80 -17.29 32.74
C PHE A 7 25.88 -16.17 31.69
N GLY A 8 26.98 -16.06 30.94
CA GLY A 8 27.15 -15.03 29.89
C GLY A 8 26.53 -15.39 28.53
N PHE A 9 26.35 -16.69 28.26
CA PHE A 9 25.84 -17.18 26.96
C PHE A 9 24.30 -17.18 26.88
N GLY A 10 23.61 -17.27 28.03
CA GLY A 10 22.15 -17.22 28.10
C GLY A 10 21.57 -15.80 28.10
N LEU A 11 22.22 -14.86 28.80
CA LEU A 11 21.75 -13.48 28.91
C LEU A 11 21.88 -12.67 27.61
N GLY A 12 22.95 -12.89 26.83
CA GLY A 12 23.10 -12.26 25.51
C GLY A 12 22.06 -12.74 24.50
N LYS A 13 21.87 -14.07 24.44
CA LYS A 13 20.84 -14.68 23.57
C LYS A 13 19.42 -14.28 23.96
N MET A 14 19.12 -14.14 25.25
CA MET A 14 17.80 -13.66 25.69
C MET A 14 17.53 -12.22 25.25
N LYS A 15 18.54 -11.34 25.27
CA LYS A 15 18.42 -9.96 24.75
C LYS A 15 18.22 -9.96 23.24
N GLU A 16 19.03 -10.71 22.49
CA GLU A 16 18.91 -10.84 21.04
C GLU A 16 17.55 -11.41 20.62
N LEU A 17 17.05 -12.45 21.32
CA LEU A 17 15.73 -13.02 21.08
C LEU A 17 14.61 -12.00 21.37
N THR A 18 14.75 -11.20 22.43
CA THR A 18 13.78 -10.14 22.77
C THR A 18 13.73 -9.04 21.71
N GLU A 19 14.89 -8.63 21.20
CA GLU A 19 14.98 -7.63 20.12
C GLU A 19 14.45 -8.17 18.80
N ALA A 20 14.80 -9.41 18.44
CA ALA A 20 14.26 -10.07 17.25
C ALA A 20 12.73 -10.22 17.32
N PHE A 21 12.19 -10.56 18.49
CA PHE A 21 10.75 -10.67 18.70
C PHE A 21 10.04 -9.32 18.58
N LYS A 22 10.60 -8.26 19.20
CA LYS A 22 10.10 -6.89 19.04
C LYS A 22 10.11 -6.44 17.58
N LYS A 23 11.19 -6.73 16.86
CA LYS A 23 11.31 -6.40 15.43
C LYS A 23 10.29 -7.16 14.59
N ALA A 24 10.06 -8.44 14.87
CA ALA A 24 9.05 -9.24 14.19
C ALA A 24 7.63 -8.70 14.43
N GLN A 25 7.30 -8.35 15.68
CA GLN A 25 6.03 -7.70 16.01
C GLN A 25 5.84 -6.39 15.25
N GLN A 26 6.85 -5.52 15.28
CA GLN A 26 6.81 -4.24 14.57
C GLN A 26 6.63 -4.41 13.06
N VAL A 27 7.32 -5.39 12.45
CA VAL A 27 7.14 -5.70 11.02
C VAL A 27 5.71 -6.17 10.73
N GLN A 28 5.13 -7.01 11.59
CA GLN A 28 3.76 -7.50 11.44
C GLN A 28 2.73 -6.36 11.53
N GLU A 29 2.88 -5.47 12.52
CA GLU A 29 2.02 -4.29 12.68
C GLU A 29 2.14 -3.35 11.47
N ASN A 30 3.37 -3.07 11.02
CA ASN A 30 3.63 -2.23 9.86
C ASN A 30 3.04 -2.83 8.57
N ALA A 31 3.13 -4.14 8.39
CA ALA A 31 2.56 -4.82 7.23
C ALA A 31 1.02 -4.70 7.22
N LYS A 32 0.37 -4.86 8.38
CA LYS A 32 -1.09 -4.68 8.49
C LYS A 32 -1.51 -3.25 8.16
N ALA A 33 -0.83 -2.27 8.74
CA ALA A 33 -1.11 -0.86 8.47
C ALA A 33 -0.87 -0.48 6.99
N LEU A 34 0.15 -1.07 6.34
CA LEU A 34 0.39 -0.88 4.91
C LEU A 34 -0.77 -1.41 4.07
N GLN A 35 -1.28 -2.60 4.38
CA GLN A 35 -2.42 -3.18 3.66
C GLN A 35 -3.67 -2.28 3.78
N GLU A 36 -4.01 -1.86 5.01
CA GLU A 36 -5.13 -0.93 5.26
C GLU A 36 -4.97 0.39 4.48
N ARG A 37 -3.74 0.92 4.40
CA ARG A 37 -3.45 2.12 3.60
C ARG A 37 -3.57 1.87 2.10
N LEU A 38 -3.14 0.72 1.59
CA LEU A 38 -3.24 0.39 0.16
C LEU A 38 -4.70 0.30 -0.30
N GLU A 39 -5.57 -0.26 0.54
CA GLU A 39 -7.02 -0.33 0.30
C GLU A 39 -7.65 1.07 0.24
N GLN A 40 -7.21 1.99 1.10
CA GLN A 40 -7.72 3.37 1.16
C GLN A 40 -7.05 4.33 0.18
N THR A 41 -5.92 3.94 -0.40
CA THR A 41 -5.19 4.80 -1.34
C THR A 41 -5.96 4.87 -2.64
N LYS A 42 -6.42 6.06 -2.99
CA LYS A 42 -7.02 6.36 -4.28
C LYS A 42 -5.97 6.92 -5.22
N ILE A 43 -5.87 6.34 -6.41
CA ILE A 43 -5.00 6.79 -7.50
C ILE A 43 -5.92 7.21 -8.64
N ASP A 44 -5.79 8.46 -9.08
CA ASP A 44 -6.53 9.01 -10.20
C ASP A 44 -5.63 9.04 -11.45
N GLY A 45 -6.10 8.40 -12.52
CA GLY A 45 -5.51 8.43 -13.85
C GLY A 45 -6.32 9.30 -14.79
N TYR A 46 -5.65 10.08 -15.64
CA TYR A 46 -6.29 11.04 -16.54
C TYR A 46 -6.01 10.68 -18.01
N SER A 47 -6.98 10.92 -18.90
CA SER A 47 -6.82 10.69 -20.34
C SER A 47 -5.85 11.67 -21.02
N ASP A 48 -5.83 12.92 -20.54
CA ASP A 48 -5.13 14.05 -21.14
C ASP A 48 -4.92 15.17 -20.10
N GLU A 49 -4.19 16.22 -20.49
CA GLU A 49 -3.92 17.39 -19.64
C GLU A 49 -5.20 18.14 -19.21
N ASN A 50 -6.28 18.03 -19.99
CA ASN A 50 -7.58 18.63 -19.70
C ASN A 50 -8.45 17.74 -18.79
N GLN A 51 -7.99 16.53 -18.46
CA GLN A 51 -8.64 15.55 -17.59
C GLN A 51 -10.09 15.27 -18.02
N LEU A 52 -10.31 15.11 -19.33
CA LEU A 52 -11.65 14.87 -19.89
C LEU A 52 -12.26 13.55 -19.39
N VAL A 53 -11.43 12.53 -19.22
CA VAL A 53 -11.79 11.27 -18.53
C VAL A 53 -10.83 11.07 -17.37
N THR A 54 -11.40 10.82 -16.20
CA THR A 54 -10.65 10.48 -14.98
C THR A 54 -11.07 9.08 -14.53
N VAL A 55 -10.11 8.17 -14.39
CA VAL A 55 -10.32 6.82 -13.87
C VAL A 55 -9.72 6.74 -12.48
N SER A 56 -10.51 6.32 -11.51
CA SER A 56 -10.06 6.15 -10.13
C SER A 56 -9.86 4.67 -9.83
N VAL A 57 -8.68 4.32 -9.30
CA VAL A 57 -8.33 2.97 -8.86
C VAL A 57 -7.78 2.98 -7.43
N THR A 58 -7.86 1.87 -6.72
CA THR A 58 -7.21 1.70 -5.42
C THR A 58 -5.71 1.41 -5.55
N GLY A 59 -4.97 1.39 -4.43
CA GLY A 59 -3.56 0.99 -4.39
C GLY A 59 -3.32 -0.47 -4.81
N ASN A 60 -4.31 -1.35 -4.68
CA ASN A 60 -4.32 -2.72 -5.21
C ASN A 60 -4.87 -2.82 -6.65
N GLN A 61 -4.99 -1.70 -7.36
CA GLN A 61 -5.48 -1.60 -8.75
C GLN A 61 -6.94 -2.04 -8.95
N GLU A 62 -7.76 -1.97 -7.91
CA GLU A 62 -9.19 -2.23 -8.00
C GLU A 62 -9.92 -0.99 -8.58
N PRO A 63 -10.75 -1.13 -9.62
CA PRO A 63 -11.47 0.00 -10.21
C PRO A 63 -12.52 0.56 -9.25
N LEU A 64 -12.43 1.85 -8.93
CA LEU A 64 -13.40 2.56 -8.08
C LEU A 64 -14.47 3.28 -8.91
N GLY A 65 -14.11 3.76 -10.10
CA GLY A 65 -15.06 4.43 -10.98
C GLY A 65 -14.41 5.25 -12.08
N VAL A 66 -15.26 5.81 -12.95
CA VAL A 66 -14.86 6.68 -14.05
C VAL A 66 -15.69 7.95 -14.01
N SER A 67 -15.04 9.10 -14.04
CA SER A 67 -15.66 10.41 -14.18
C SER A 67 -15.36 10.93 -15.58
N ILE A 68 -16.41 11.27 -16.33
CA ILE A 68 -16.30 11.80 -17.69
C ILE A 68 -16.88 13.20 -17.68
N LYS A 69 -16.08 14.19 -18.08
CA LYS A 69 -16.57 15.56 -18.20
C LYS A 69 -17.48 15.69 -19.43
N PRO A 70 -18.52 16.54 -19.40
CA PRO A 70 -19.48 16.69 -20.50
C PRO A 70 -18.84 17.01 -21.86
N GLU A 71 -17.73 17.76 -21.86
CA GLU A 71 -16.97 18.15 -23.05
C GLU A 71 -16.40 16.95 -23.81
N ALA A 72 -16.11 15.85 -23.09
CA ALA A 72 -15.67 14.60 -23.70
C ALA A 72 -16.81 13.90 -24.46
N MET A 73 -18.06 14.11 -24.03
CA MET A 73 -19.24 13.46 -24.58
C MET A 73 -19.70 14.09 -25.90
N GLU A 74 -19.42 15.37 -26.09
CA GLU A 74 -19.81 16.12 -27.29
C GLU A 74 -19.06 15.64 -28.55
N ASN A 75 -17.82 15.15 -28.39
CA ASN A 75 -17.04 14.56 -29.48
C ASN A 75 -17.49 13.14 -29.86
N LEU A 76 -18.03 12.37 -28.91
CA LEU A 76 -18.57 11.03 -29.17
C LEU A 76 -19.81 11.09 -30.07
N LEU A 77 -20.71 12.07 -29.85
CA LEU A 77 -21.91 12.22 -30.67
C LEU A 77 -21.61 12.64 -32.12
N LYS A 78 -20.57 13.47 -32.34
CA LYS A 78 -20.17 13.89 -33.69
C LYS A 78 -19.63 12.73 -34.52
N ASN A 79 -18.86 11.83 -33.92
CA ASN A 79 -18.28 10.67 -34.61
C ASN A 79 -19.29 9.53 -34.84
N PHE A 80 -20.36 9.43 -34.04
CA PHE A 80 -21.41 8.41 -34.23
C PHE A 80 -22.51 8.83 -35.21
N LEU A 81 -22.64 10.14 -35.48
CA LEU A 81 -23.66 10.71 -36.36
C LEU A 81 -23.08 11.18 -37.71
N SER A 82 -21.78 10.97 -37.95
CA SER A 82 -21.07 11.17 -39.22
C SER A 82 -20.90 9.86 -39.98
#